data_AF-A0A832Z037-F1
#
_entry.id   AF-A0A832Z037-F1
#
_cell.length_a   1.000
_cell.length_b   1.000
_cell.length_c   1.000
_cell.angle_alpha   90.00
_cell.angle_beta   90.00
_cell.angle_gamma   90.00
#
_symmetry.space_group_name_H-M   'P 1'
#
loop_
_entity.id
_entity.type
_entity.pdbx_description
1 polymer ?
#
loop_
_entity_poly.entity_id
_entity_poly.type
_entity_poly.pdbx_seq_one_letter_code
_entity_poly.pdbx_strand_id
1 'polypeptide(L)' 'MVRVNKLVLVTAKHMPQHKYFVDIAKEFASKLGVDLEIREEDYVFLNEHGEKDEFGMAWLPQLFI' A
#
# COMPACT_ATOMS: atom_id res chain seq x y z
N MET A 1 22.42 -5.99 3.50
CA MET A 1 21.19 -6.76 3.24
C MET A 1 20.04 -5.86 3.68
N VAL A 2 19.17 -5.43 2.77
CA VAL A 2 18.03 -4.55 3.12
C VAL A 2 17.03 -5.39 3.91
N ARG A 3 16.66 -4.92 5.10
CA ARG A 3 15.67 -5.58 5.96
C ARG A 3 14.36 -4.82 5.81
N VAL A 4 13.35 -5.48 5.25
CA VAL A 4 11.98 -4.99 5.24
C VAL A 4 11.49 -4.98 6.69
N ASN A 5 11.12 -3.81 7.19
CA ASN A 5 10.65 -3.65 8.57
C ASN A 5 9.14 -3.38 8.64
N LYS A 6 8.51 -2.93 7.55
CA LYS A 6 7.11 -2.53 7.51
C LYS A 6 6.55 -2.63 6.09
N LEU A 7 5.30 -3.08 5.98
CA LEU A 7 4.48 -2.93 4.79
C LEU A 7 3.56 -1.72 4.94
N VAL A 8 3.42 -0.93 3.87
CA VAL A 8 2.46 0.19 3.84
C VAL A 8 1.49 -0.05 2.69
N LEU A 9 0.19 -0.14 2.98
CA LEU A 9 -0.87 -0.22 1.98
C LEU A 9 -1.60 1.12 1.94
N VAL A 10 -1.58 1.80 0.79
CA VAL A 10 -2.47 2.94 0.53
C VAL A 10 -3.64 2.46 -0.32
N THR A 11 -4.86 2.63 0.17
CA THR A 11 -6.10 2.13 -0.47
C THR A 11 -7.28 3.04 -0.12
N ALA A 12 -8.45 2.84 -0.75
CA ALA A 12 -9.69 3.49 -0.33
C ALA A 12 -10.81 2.46 -0.09
N LYS A 13 -11.59 2.59 1.00
CA LYS A 13 -12.64 1.62 1.38
C LYS A 13 -13.73 1.42 0.32
N HIS A 14 -14.01 2.45 -0.47
CA HIS A 14 -15.05 2.43 -1.48
C HIS A 14 -14.62 1.69 -2.76
N MET A 15 -13.33 1.38 -2.91
CA MET A 15 -12.82 0.67 -4.08
C MET A 15 -13.10 -0.83 -3.98
N PRO A 16 -13.54 -1.49 -5.06
CA PRO A 16 -13.74 -2.95 -5.07
C PRO A 16 -12.50 -3.75 -4.68
N GLN A 17 -11.31 -3.22 -4.98
CA GLN A 17 -10.02 -3.86 -4.73
C GLN A 17 -9.61 -3.81 -3.25
N HIS A 18 -10.21 -2.94 -2.44
CA HIS A 18 -9.79 -2.66 -1.06
C HIS A 18 -9.66 -3.93 -0.22
N LYS A 19 -10.73 -4.73 -0.16
CA LYS A 19 -10.77 -5.94 0.65
C LYS A 19 -9.64 -6.89 0.28
N TYR A 20 -9.46 -7.14 -1.02
CA TYR A 20 -8.45 -8.07 -1.51
C TYR A 20 -7.03 -7.60 -1.17
N PHE A 21 -6.74 -6.30 -1.33
CA PHE A 21 -5.43 -5.76 -0.99
C PHE A 21 -5.15 -5.78 0.52
N VAL A 22 -6.16 -5.52 1.35
CA VAL A 22 -6.03 -5.62 2.81
C VAL A 22 -5.73 -7.07 3.23
N ASP A 23 -6.42 -8.04 2.65
CA ASP A 23 -6.21 -9.47 2.95
C ASP A 23 -4.79 -9.91 2.53
N ILE A 24 -4.35 -9.53 1.33
CA ILE A 24 -2.99 -9.77 0.84
C ILE A 24 -1.96 -9.13 1.78
N ALA A 25 -2.10 -7.85 2.11
CA ALA A 25 -1.13 -7.13 2.93
C ALA A 25 -0.99 -7.74 4.34
N LYS A 26 -2.10 -8.18 4.94
CA LYS A 26 -2.09 -8.88 6.24
C LYS A 26 -1.38 -10.23 6.16
N GLU A 27 -1.64 -11.01 5.11
CA GLU A 27 -0.98 -12.30 4.91
C GLU A 27 0.53 -12.13 4.75
N PHE A 28 0.96 -11.17 3.93
CA PHE A 28 2.38 -10.88 3.73
C PHE A 28 3.06 -10.37 5.01
N ALA A 29 2.43 -9.45 5.74
CA ALA A 29 2.96 -8.94 7.00
C ALA A 29 3.19 -10.07 8.01
N SER A 30 2.22 -10.97 8.14
CA SER A 30 2.32 -12.14 9.02
C SER A 30 3.43 -13.10 8.61
N LYS A 31 3.55 -13.40 7.31
CA LYS A 31 4.59 -14.30 6.79
C LYS A 31 6.00 -13.74 6.95
N LEU A 32 6.15 -12.43 6.81
CA LEU A 32 7.43 -11.73 6.90
C LEU A 32 7.79 -11.34 8.34
N GLY A 33 6.83 -11.33 9.26
CA GLY A 33 7.03 -10.87 10.64
C GLY A 33 7.32 -9.38 10.71
N VAL A 34 6.63 -8.58 9.90
CA VAL A 34 6.80 -7.12 9.80
C VAL A 34 5.51 -6.38 10.11
N ASP A 35 5.62 -5.10 10.47
CA ASP A 35 4.45 -4.27 10.74
C ASP A 35 3.64 -4.01 9.46
N LEU A 36 2.33 -3.86 9.59
CA LEU A 36 1.45 -3.41 8.51
C LEU A 36 0.79 -2.08 8.87
N GLU A 37 0.95 -1.10 8.00
CA GLU A 37 0.27 0.19 8.08
C GLU A 37 -0.68 0.34 6.90
N ILE A 38 -1.96 0.60 7.17
CA ILE A 38 -2.97 0.85 6.13
C ILE A 38 -3.34 2.32 6.19
N ARG A 39 -3.18 3.02 5.07
CA ARG A 39 -3.51 4.43 4.91
C ARG A 39 -4.68 4.57 3.94
N GLU A 40 -5.71 5.29 4.36
CA GLU A 40 -6.87 5.57 3.52
C GLU A 40 -6.67 6.86 2.74
N GLU A 41 -6.71 6.77 1.40
CA GLU A 41 -6.68 7.93 0.50
C GLU A 41 -5.52 8.92 0.75
N ASP A 42 -4.37 8.42 1.21
CA ASP A 42 -3.16 9.23 1.44
C ASP A 42 -2.44 9.52 0.11
N TYR A 43 -3.05 10.41 -0.69
CA TYR A 43 -2.49 10.87 -1.96
C TYR A 43 -1.21 11.70 -1.77
N VAL A 44 -0.94 12.24 -0.58
CA VAL A 44 0.33 12.93 -0.30
C VAL A 44 1.46 11.91 -0.34
N PHE A 45 1.32 10.81 0.40
CA PHE A 45 2.29 9.72 0.38
C PHE A 45 2.48 9.15 -1.03
N LEU A 46 1.40 8.94 -1.78
CA LEU A 46 1.50 8.45 -3.16
C LEU A 46 2.16 9.45 -4.12
N ASN A 47 1.99 10.75 -3.91
CA ASN A 47 2.66 11.74 -4.74
C ASN A 47 4.16 11.82 -4.47
N GLU A 48 4.59 11.51 -3.25
CA GLU A 48 6.00 11.52 -2.82
C GLU A 48 6.72 10.20 -3.10
N HIS A 49 6.02 9.06 -2.96
CA HIS A 49 6.62 7.73 -2.96
C HIS A 49 5.94 6.73 -3.91
N GLY A 50 4.72 7.03 -4.35
CA GLY A 50 3.92 6.13 -5.16
C GLY A 50 4.27 6.15 -6.64
N GLU A 51 3.84 5.09 -7.32
CA GLU A 51 3.85 5.05 -8.76
C GLU A 51 2.77 5.99 -9.31
N LYS A 52 3.10 6.65 -10.41
CA LYS A 52 2.22 7.55 -11.14
C LYS A 52 1.95 6.97 -12.51
N ASP A 53 0.76 7.21 -13.03
CA ASP A 53 0.45 6.86 -14.41
C ASP A 53 1.23 7.75 -15.40
N GLU A 54 0.98 7.54 -16.70
CA GLU A 54 1.62 8.29 -17.78
C GLU A 54 1.34 9.81 -17.75
N PHE A 55 0.31 10.25 -17.01
CA PHE A 55 -0.06 11.65 -16.81
C PHE A 55 0.49 12.23 -15.50
N GLY A 56 1.23 11.45 -14.72
CA GLY A 56 1.76 11.88 -13.43
C GLY A 56 0.76 11.78 -12.29
N MET A 57 -0.36 11.08 -12.47
CA MET A 57 -1.41 10.95 -11.45
C MET A 57 -1.17 9.73 -10.57
N ALA A 58 -1.21 9.96 -9.26
CA ALA A 58 -1.19 8.90 -8.27
C ALA A 58 -2.47 8.06 -8.35
N TRP A 59 -2.34 6.74 -8.20
CA TRP A 59 -3.45 5.79 -8.27
C TRP A 59 -3.48 4.87 -7.04
N LEU A 60 -4.63 4.27 -6.80
CA LEU A 60 -4.87 3.36 -5.68
C LEU A 60 -5.41 2.02 -6.20
N PRO A 61 -5.25 0.92 -5.44
CA PRO A 61 -4.42 0.77 -4.25
C PRO A 61 -2.94 0.49 -4.60
N GLN A 62 -2.01 0.89 -3.72
CA GLN A 62 -0.58 0.59 -3.86
C GLN A 62 -0.01 0.03 -2.54
N LEU A 63 0.81 -1.03 -2.63
CA LEU A 63 1.46 -1.70 -1.51
C LEU A 63 2.98 -1.54 -1.59
N PHE A 64 3.60 -1.10 -0.50
CA PHE A 64 5.02 -0.76 -0.39
C PHE A 64 5.74 -1.68 0.62
N ILE A 65 7.06 -1.86 0.44
CA ILE A 65 7.96 -2.69 1.26
C ILE A 65 9.17 -1.89 1.77
#